data_AF-A0A1G4VI51-F1
#
_entry.id   AF-A0A1G4VI51-F1
#
_cell.length_a   1.000
_cell.length_b   1.000
_cell.length_c   1.000
_cell.angle_alpha   90.00
_cell.angle_beta   90.00
_cell.angle_gamma   90.00
#
_symmetry.space_group_name_H-M   'P 1'
#
loop_
_entity.id
_entity.type
_entity.pdbx_description
1 polymer ?
#
loop_
_entity_poly.entity_id
_entity_poly.type
_entity_poly.pdbx_seq_one_letter_code
_entity_poly.pdbx_strand_id
1 'polypeptide(L)'
;MTDTDLQLQALRKDINAIDDELVKLFIQRMETAGKIGSLKKEAGLPVLNVKREDEVKERLTADVPEVYKESVKNLYDSIFSISRDYQESLKRK
;
A
#
# COMPACT_ATOMS: atom_id res chain seq x y z
N MET A 1 25.28 23.74 16.31
CA MET A 1 24.66 22.54 15.70
C MET A 1 25.81 21.66 15.25
N THR A 2 25.84 20.39 15.63
CA THR A 2 26.94 19.48 15.28
C THR A 2 26.85 19.07 13.80
N ASP A 3 27.94 18.58 13.23
CA ASP A 3 27.95 18.02 11.86
C ASP A 3 26.94 16.87 11.71
N THR A 4 26.83 16.03 12.75
CA THR A 4 25.84 14.95 12.82
C THR A 4 24.39 15.47 12.81
N ASP A 5 24.10 16.57 13.51
CA ASP A 5 22.75 17.15 13.52
C ASP A 5 22.33 17.62 12.12
N LEU A 6 23.27 18.20 11.35
CA LEU A 6 23.02 18.65 9.98
C LEU A 6 22.76 17.47 9.04
N GLN A 7 23.55 16.41 9.13
CA GLN A 7 23.35 15.18 8.33
C GLN A 7 22.01 14.52 8.64
N LEU A 8 21.64 14.43 9.91
CA LEU A 8 20.35 13.87 10.32
C LEU A 8 19.17 14.68 9.79
N GLN A 9 19.27 16.02 9.80
CA GLN A 9 18.24 16.87 9.23
C GLN A 9 18.11 16.69 7.71
N ALA A 10 19.22 16.48 6.99
CA ALA A 10 19.18 16.20 5.55
C ALA A 10 18.44 14.89 5.26
N LEU A 11 18.82 13.79 5.93
CA LEU A 11 18.17 12.49 5.75
C LEU A 11 16.68 12.52 6.08
N ARG A 12 16.27 13.28 7.09
CA ARG A 12 14.85 13.46 7.43
C ARG A 12 14.08 14.22 6.35
N LYS A 13 14.70 15.19 5.68
CA LYS A 13 14.08 15.88 4.54
C LYS A 13 13.88 14.92 3.37
N ASP A 14 14.84 14.04 3.12
CA ASP A 14 14.73 13.02 2.08
C ASP A 14 13.59 12.04 2.39
N ILE A 15 13.47 11.58 3.64
CA ILE A 15 12.35 10.73 4.07
C ILE A 15 11.00 11.45 3.88
N ASN A 16 10.90 12.72 4.30
CA ASN A 16 9.65 13.47 4.14
C ASN A 16 9.23 13.57 2.66
N ALA A 17 10.18 13.80 1.75
CA ALA A 17 9.89 13.86 0.33
C ALA A 17 9.39 12.51 -0.21
N ILE A 18 9.99 11.40 0.23
CA ILE A 18 9.55 10.04 -0.11
C ILE A 18 8.14 9.78 0.44
N ASP A 19 7.88 10.14 1.70
CA ASP A 19 6.58 9.95 2.35
C ASP A 19 5.46 10.72 1.62
N ASP A 20 5.75 11.94 1.16
CA ASP A 20 4.82 12.73 0.36
C ASP A 20 4.45 12.03 -0.96
N GLU A 21 5.39 11.34 -1.59
CA GLU A 21 5.15 10.54 -2.80
C GLU A 21 4.37 9.25 -2.48
N LEU A 22 4.72 8.57 -1.39
CA LEU A 22 4.01 7.36 -0.93
C LEU A 22 2.54 7.65 -0.64
N VAL A 23 2.22 8.77 0.00
CA VAL A 23 0.82 9.17 0.27
C VAL A 23 0.07 9.43 -1.03
N LYS A 24 0.68 10.12 -2.01
CA LYS A 24 0.05 10.36 -3.32
C LYS A 24 -0.26 9.04 -4.05
N LEU A 25 0.72 8.14 -4.10
CA LEU A 25 0.56 6.82 -4.73
C LEU A 25 -0.47 5.95 -3.99
N PHE A 26 -0.47 6.02 -2.66
CA PHE A 26 -1.45 5.31 -1.84
C PHE A 26 -2.88 5.78 -2.12
N ILE A 27 -3.12 7.09 -2.20
CA ILE A 27 -4.45 7.64 -2.54
C ILE A 27 -4.90 7.16 -3.92
N GLN A 28 -4.04 7.25 -4.94
CA GLN A 28 -4.35 6.75 -6.29
C GLN A 28 -4.70 5.25 -6.29
N ARG A 29 -3.97 4.47 -5.49
CA ARG A 29 -4.24 3.04 -5.31
C ARG A 29 -5.60 2.81 -4.63
N MET A 30 -5.96 3.61 -3.63
CA MET A 30 -7.24 3.51 -2.92
C MET A 30 -8.43 3.88 -3.81
N GLU A 31 -8.31 4.92 -4.65
CA GLU A 31 -9.33 5.25 -5.65
C GLU A 31 -9.55 4.10 -6.63
N THR A 32 -8.46 3.46 -7.08
CA THR A 32 -8.51 2.28 -7.94
C THR A 32 -9.16 1.10 -7.23
N ALA A 33 -8.83 0.85 -5.96
CA ALA A 33 -9.47 -0.17 -5.15
C ALA A 33 -10.96 0.10 -4.94
N GLY A 34 -11.37 1.36 -4.81
CA GLY A 34 -12.77 1.77 -4.75
C GLY A 34 -13.54 1.41 -6.01
N LYS A 35 -12.99 1.69 -7.19
CA LYS A 35 -13.57 1.28 -8.48
C LYS A 35 -13.75 -0.25 -8.58
N ILE A 36 -12.74 -1.01 -8.15
CA ILE A 36 -12.81 -2.47 -8.07
C ILE A 36 -13.92 -2.91 -7.10
N GLY A 37 -14.04 -2.25 -5.94
CA GLY A 37 -15.09 -2.51 -4.96
C GLY A 37 -16.50 -2.34 -5.52
N SER A 38 -16.74 -1.25 -6.25
CA SER A 38 -18.03 -1.01 -6.91
C SER A 38 -18.36 -2.09 -7.94
N LEU A 39 -17.40 -2.46 -8.80
CA LEU A 39 -17.59 -3.54 -9.78
C LEU A 39 -17.89 -4.88 -9.10
N LYS A 40 -17.19 -5.21 -8.01
CA LYS A 40 -17.46 -6.42 -7.23
C LYS A 40 -18.85 -6.38 -6.59
N LYS A 41 -19.30 -5.23 -6.09
CA LYS A 41 -20.65 -5.04 -5.52
C LYS A 41 -21.72 -5.32 -6.58
N GLU A 42 -21.58 -4.71 -7.75
CA GLU A 42 -22.50 -4.91 -8.89
C GLU A 42 -22.55 -6.36 -9.36
N ALA A 43 -21.39 -7.04 -9.39
CA ALA A 43 -21.27 -8.44 -9.80
C ALA A 43 -21.54 -9.46 -8.69
N GLY A 44 -21.86 -9.04 -7.45
CA GLY A 44 -22.06 -9.95 -6.31
C GLY A 44 -20.80 -10.72 -5.87
N LEU A 45 -19.60 -10.19 -6.16
CA LEU A 45 -18.33 -10.83 -5.86
C LEU A 45 -17.80 -10.47 -4.45
N PRO A 46 -17.08 -11.38 -3.77
CA PRO A 46 -16.45 -11.09 -2.49
C PRO A 46 -15.32 -10.06 -2.64
N VAL A 47 -15.12 -9.23 -1.61
CA VAL A 47 -14.01 -8.27 -1.58
C VAL A 47 -12.68 -8.98 -1.37
N LEU A 48 -12.63 -9.91 -0.42
CA LEU A 48 -11.44 -10.73 -0.16
C LEU A 48 -11.21 -11.71 -1.31
N ASN A 49 -10.00 -11.70 -1.84
CA ASN A 49 -9.49 -12.72 -2.76
C ASN A 49 -8.04 -13.03 -2.37
N VAL A 50 -7.86 -14.05 -1.53
CA VAL A 50 -6.56 -14.43 -0.95
C VAL A 50 -5.55 -14.74 -2.06
N LYS A 51 -5.95 -15.56 -3.05
CA LYS A 51 -5.10 -15.90 -4.19
C LYS A 51 -4.57 -14.65 -4.89
N ARG A 52 -5.43 -13.66 -5.13
CA ARG A 52 -5.04 -12.41 -5.77
C ARG A 52 -4.06 -11.61 -4.92
N GLU A 53 -4.23 -11.56 -3.61
CA GLU A 53 -3.32 -10.85 -2.71
C GLU A 53 -1.93 -11.52 -2.67
N ASP A 54 -1.89 -12.85 -2.67
CA ASP A 54 -0.64 -13.61 -2.73
C ASP A 54 0.10 -13.39 -4.05
N GLU A 55 -0.59 -13.44 -5.20
CA GLU A 55 -0.02 -13.12 -6.51
C GLU A 55 0.58 -11.70 -6.55
N VAL A 56 -0.05 -10.73 -5.89
CA VAL A 56 0.48 -9.36 -5.81
C VAL A 56 1.75 -9.34 -4.96
N LYS A 57 1.77 -9.99 -3.79
CA LYS A 57 2.96 -10.06 -2.92
C LYS A 57 4.13 -10.74 -3.59
N GLU A 58 3.88 -11.86 -4.28
CA GLU A 58 4.91 -12.57 -5.04
C GLU A 58 5.51 -11.67 -6.12
N ARG A 59 4.66 -11.05 -6.96
CA ARG A 59 5.10 -10.13 -8.01
C ARG A 59 5.90 -8.95 -7.46
N LEU A 60 5.49 -8.37 -6.33
CA LEU A 60 6.15 -7.19 -5.76
C LEU A 60 7.44 -7.51 -5.02
N THR A 61 7.66 -8.77 -4.65
CA THR A 61 8.88 -9.20 -3.96
C THR A 61 9.87 -9.93 -4.86
N ALA A 62 9.52 -10.15 -6.14
CA ALA A 62 10.35 -10.86 -7.10
C ALA A 62 11.77 -10.28 -7.20
N ASP A 63 11.88 -8.94 -7.31
CA ASP A 63 13.16 -8.24 -7.50
C ASP A 63 13.60 -7.44 -6.25
N VAL A 64 12.94 -7.65 -5.11
CA VAL A 64 13.29 -6.98 -3.85
C VAL A 64 14.47 -7.72 -3.19
N PRO A 65 15.53 -7.02 -2.72
CA PRO A 65 16.60 -7.66 -1.96
C PRO A 65 16.06 -8.46 -0.77
N GLU A 66 16.62 -9.64 -0.51
CA GLU A 66 16.08 -10.60 0.46
C GLU A 66 15.80 -9.96 1.84
N VAL A 67 16.71 -9.09 2.30
CA VAL A 67 16.59 -8.35 3.56
C VAL A 67 15.33 -7.47 3.68
N TYR A 68 14.75 -7.04 2.57
CA TYR A 68 13.56 -6.18 2.54
C TYR A 68 12.27 -6.90 2.15
N LYS A 69 12.34 -8.17 1.69
CA LYS A 69 11.16 -8.88 1.17
C LYS A 69 10.06 -9.01 2.21
N GLU A 70 10.40 -9.39 3.44
CA GLU A 70 9.41 -9.53 4.52
C GLU A 70 8.75 -8.18 4.86
N SER A 71 9.54 -7.11 4.93
CA SER A 71 9.02 -5.75 5.16
C SER A 71 8.04 -5.32 4.07
N VAL A 72 8.33 -5.62 2.81
CA VAL A 72 7.42 -5.33 1.68
C VAL A 72 6.14 -6.17 1.77
N LYS A 73 6.21 -7.46 2.16
CA LYS A 73 5.01 -8.29 2.37
C LYS A 73 4.12 -7.71 3.46
N ASN A 74 4.69 -7.34 4.61
CA ASN A 74 3.96 -6.78 5.75
C ASN A 74 3.31 -5.42 5.41
N LEU A 75 4.01 -4.58 4.64
CA LEU A 75 3.44 -3.34 4.11
C LEU A 75 2.21 -3.63 3.25
N TYR A 76 2.30 -4.59 2.33
CA TYR A 76 1.19 -4.91 1.43
C TYR A 76 0.03 -5.62 2.12
N ASP A 77 0.26 -6.45 3.12
CA ASP A 77 -0.82 -7.00 3.95
C ASP A 77 -1.62 -5.88 4.64
N SER A 78 -0.92 -4.87 5.17
CA SER A 78 -1.56 -3.68 5.75
C SER A 78 -2.37 -2.89 4.72
N ILE A 79 -1.77 -2.63 3.55
CA ILE A 79 -2.43 -1.93 2.45
C ILE A 79 -3.66 -2.70 1.97
N PHE A 80 -3.61 -4.03 1.85
CA PHE A 80 -4.77 -4.83 1.47
C PHE A 80 -5.88 -4.75 2.50
N SER A 81 -5.55 -4.82 3.80
CA SER A 81 -6.55 -4.66 4.86
C SER A 81 -7.31 -3.34 4.72
N ILE A 82 -6.58 -2.22 4.62
CA ILE A 82 -7.20 -0.90 4.45
C ILE A 82 -8.03 -0.84 3.17
N SER A 83 -7.55 -1.45 2.09
CA SER A 83 -8.27 -1.49 0.80
C SER A 83 -9.57 -2.28 0.88
N ARG A 84 -9.59 -3.39 1.63
CA ARG A 84 -10.79 -4.21 1.81
C ARG A 84 -11.81 -3.46 2.66
N ASP A 85 -11.39 -2.84 3.75
CA ASP A 85 -12.26 -2.04 4.61
C ASP A 85 -12.92 -0.90 3.84
N TYR A 86 -12.14 -0.21 3.01
CA TYR A 86 -12.69 0.84 2.13
C TYR A 86 -13.72 0.27 1.14
N GLN A 87 -13.41 -0.83 0.45
CA GLN A 87 -14.35 -1.47 -0.48
C GLN A 87 -15.64 -1.92 0.22
N GLU A 88 -15.54 -2.53 1.41
CA GLU A 88 -16.69 -2.95 2.20
C GLU A 88 -17.52 -1.75 2.68
N SER A 89 -16.89 -0.61 2.99
CA SER A 89 -17.62 0.63 3.34
C SER A 89 -18.50 1.15 2.19
N LEU A 90 -18.09 0.93 0.93
CA LEU A 90 -18.85 1.31 -0.27
C LEU A 90 -20.07 0.40 -0.52
N LYS A 91 -20.08 -0.81 0.06
CA LYS A 91 -21.25 -1.70 0.00
C LYS A 91 -22.38 -1.24 0.91
N ARG A 92 -22.06 -0.55 2.00
CA ARG A 92 -23.03 -0.09 3.03
C ARG A 92 -23.78 1.20 2.65
N LYS A 93 -23.29 1.91 1.63
CA LYS A 93 -23.95 3.08 1.02
C LYS A 93 -24.83 2.62 -0.13
#